data_AF-A0A960SQ22-F1
#
_entry.id   AF-A0A960SQ22-F1
#
_cell.length_a   1.000
_cell.length_b   1.000
_cell.length_c   1.000
_cell.angle_alpha   90.00
_cell.angle_beta   90.00
_cell.angle_gamma   90.00
#
_symmetry.space_group_name_H-M   'P 1'
#
loop_
_entity.id
_entity.type
_entity.pdbx_description
1 polymer ?
#
loop_
_entity_poly.entity_id
_entity_poly.type
_entity_poly.pdbx_seq_one_letter_code
_entity_poly.pdbx_strand_id
1 'polypeptide(L)'
;MTRALHTAFLGACLALSSQPAARAAITARTAVPIADEVNVRGRPEPRSEVILQLSKGRRVTVLEEVAGPRLDGSQGLWSRIALPSGTPLWVFGDFVDPDSGEVTTRLLNIRSGKGEQHDIVGVLLKGERVEQIRREGNWLEIKAPIG
;
A
#
# COMPACT_ATOMS: atom_id res chain seq x y z
N MET A 1 48.41 42.11 44.48
CA MET A 1 48.86 40.77 44.92
C MET A 1 47.83 39.77 44.39
N THR A 2 48.13 39.16 43.24
CA THR A 2 48.36 37.69 43.04
C THR A 2 47.06 36.88 43.10
N ARG A 3 46.63 36.08 42.12
CA ARG A 3 47.32 35.27 41.11
C ARG A 3 46.32 34.84 40.01
N ALA A 4 46.88 34.52 38.85
CA ALA A 4 46.18 33.95 37.69
C ALA A 4 46.12 32.41 37.72
N LEU A 5 45.25 31.90 36.84
CA LEU A 5 45.17 30.58 36.19
C LEU A 5 44.69 29.39 37.03
N HIS A 6 43.67 28.67 36.53
CA HIS A 6 43.80 27.27 36.06
C HIS A 6 42.70 26.91 35.06
N THR A 7 43.18 26.31 33.99
CA THR A 7 42.58 25.72 32.79
C THR A 7 41.55 24.61 33.09
N ALA A 8 40.55 24.44 32.22
CA ALA A 8 40.20 23.12 31.64
C ALA A 8 39.10 23.27 30.57
N PHE A 9 39.51 23.17 29.29
CA PHE A 9 38.62 22.75 28.23
C PHE A 9 38.28 21.27 28.46
N LEU A 10 37.01 20.93 28.57
CA LEU A 10 36.55 19.56 28.33
C LEU A 10 35.58 19.61 27.15
N GLY A 11 36.10 19.20 26.00
CA GLY A 11 35.28 18.93 24.83
C GLY A 11 34.35 17.75 25.14
N ALA A 12 33.06 17.94 24.88
CA ALA A 12 32.17 16.84 24.58
C ALA A 12 31.79 17.01 23.11
N CYS A 13 32.47 16.26 22.24
CA CYS A 13 32.00 16.03 20.89
C CYS A 13 30.55 15.56 20.99
N LEU A 14 29.61 16.36 20.45
CA LEU A 14 28.32 15.84 20.04
C LEU A 14 28.60 14.78 18.97
N ALA A 15 28.73 13.53 19.39
CA ALA A 15 28.53 12.43 18.49
C ALA A 15 27.09 12.57 18.00
N LEU A 16 26.92 13.07 16.78
CA LEU A 16 25.74 12.78 15.97
C LEU A 16 25.70 11.24 15.92
N SER A 17 24.93 10.63 16.82
CA SER A 17 24.53 9.25 16.65
C SER A 17 23.70 9.25 15.38
N SER A 18 24.31 8.90 14.25
CA SER A 18 23.60 8.47 13.06
C SER A 18 22.88 7.19 13.43
N GLN A 19 21.70 7.32 14.04
CA GLN A 19 20.80 6.20 14.15
C GLN A 19 20.54 5.75 12.71
N PRO A 20 20.89 4.51 12.34
CA PRO A 20 20.36 3.96 11.11
C PRO A 20 18.85 3.98 11.28
N ALA A 21 18.14 4.68 10.38
CA ALA A 21 16.69 4.63 10.32
C ALA A 21 16.32 3.15 10.24
N ALA A 22 15.76 2.63 11.33
CA ALA A 22 15.31 1.26 11.40
C ALA A 22 14.29 1.09 10.28
N ARG A 23 14.68 0.38 9.22
CA ARG A 23 13.77 -0.05 8.17
C ARG A 23 12.78 -0.97 8.85
N ALA A 24 11.58 -0.46 9.13
CA ALA A 24 10.50 -1.25 9.70
C ALA A 24 10.37 -2.54 8.87
N ALA A 25 10.63 -3.67 9.50
CA ALA A 25 10.42 -4.96 8.89
C ALA A 25 8.91 -5.07 8.63
N ILE A 26 8.51 -5.04 7.36
CA ILE A 26 7.15 -5.36 6.90
C ILE A 26 6.96 -6.84 7.24
N THR A 27 6.53 -7.15 8.46
CA THR A 27 6.31 -8.53 8.87
C THR A 27 4.93 -8.90 8.37
N ALA A 28 4.87 -9.25 7.08
CA ALA A 28 3.66 -9.76 6.47
C ALA A 28 3.14 -10.92 7.32
N ARG A 29 1.91 -10.82 7.82
CA ARG A 29 1.31 -11.81 8.70
C ARG A 29 0.09 -12.42 8.05
N THR A 30 -0.11 -13.72 8.23
CA THR A 30 -1.39 -14.33 7.85
C THR A 30 -2.45 -13.90 8.84
N ALA A 31 -3.58 -13.41 8.34
CA ALA A 31 -4.79 -13.18 9.13
C ALA A 31 -5.96 -13.95 8.51
N VAL A 32 -6.99 -14.17 9.33
CA VAL A 32 -8.26 -14.79 8.93
C VAL A 32 -9.38 -13.84 9.38
N PRO A 33 -10.28 -13.42 8.48
CA PRO A 33 -11.47 -12.68 8.84
C PRO A 33 -12.28 -13.44 9.89
N ILE A 34 -12.57 -12.76 11.00
CA ILE A 34 -13.32 -13.32 12.13
C ILE A 34 -14.83 -13.27 11.91
N ALA A 35 -15.28 -12.37 11.03
CA ALA A 35 -16.67 -12.18 10.65
C ALA A 35 -16.88 -12.62 9.21
N ASP A 36 -18.13 -12.94 8.89
CA ASP A 36 -18.58 -13.04 7.51
C ASP A 36 -18.70 -11.63 6.92
N GLU A 37 -18.47 -11.52 5.61
CA GLU A 37 -18.72 -10.29 4.85
C GLU A 37 -17.79 -9.10 5.18
N VAL A 38 -16.50 -9.36 5.42
CA VAL A 38 -15.52 -8.28 5.66
C VAL A 38 -15.22 -7.53 4.36
N ASN A 39 -15.63 -6.26 4.31
CA ASN A 39 -15.37 -5.37 3.18
C ASN A 39 -13.90 -5.00 3.07
N VAL A 40 -13.29 -5.30 1.94
CA VAL A 40 -11.98 -4.78 1.51
C VAL A 40 -12.23 -3.54 0.68
N ARG A 41 -11.60 -2.42 1.06
CA ARG A 41 -11.84 -1.13 0.45
C ARG A 41 -10.59 -0.56 -0.23
N GLY A 42 -10.79 0.36 -1.17
CA GLY A 42 -9.71 1.03 -1.89
C GLY A 42 -8.87 1.97 -1.04
N ARG A 43 -9.42 2.51 0.06
CA ARG A 43 -8.71 3.36 1.01
C ARG A 43 -8.99 2.95 2.46
N PRO A 44 -8.13 3.32 3.43
CA PRO A 44 -8.38 3.11 4.85
C PRO A 44 -9.44 4.09 5.40
N GLU A 45 -10.60 4.14 4.74
CA GLU A 45 -11.70 5.05 5.03
C GLU A 45 -13.06 4.33 4.97
N PRO A 46 -13.98 4.56 5.92
CA PRO A 46 -15.25 3.83 6.00
C PRO A 46 -16.16 3.98 4.79
N ARG A 47 -16.04 5.09 4.06
CA ARG A 47 -16.89 5.45 2.91
C ARG A 47 -16.18 5.28 1.56
N SER A 48 -14.94 4.78 1.57
CA SER A 48 -14.23 4.44 0.34
C SER A 48 -14.86 3.23 -0.36
N GLU A 49 -14.55 3.08 -1.64
CA GLU A 49 -15.17 2.05 -2.47
C GLU A 49 -14.84 0.64 -1.97
N VAL A 50 -15.83 -0.25 -1.98
CA VAL A 50 -15.62 -1.67 -1.67
C VAL A 50 -15.12 -2.36 -2.93
N ILE A 51 -13.94 -2.97 -2.86
CA ILE A 51 -13.34 -3.75 -3.95
C ILE A 51 -13.91 -5.16 -3.95
N LEU A 52 -13.90 -5.80 -2.78
CA LEU A 52 -14.42 -7.15 -2.61
C LEU A 52 -14.86 -7.39 -1.17
N GLN A 53 -15.56 -8.50 -0.97
CA GLN A 53 -16.03 -8.94 0.32
C GLN A 53 -15.39 -10.29 0.67
N LEU A 54 -14.72 -10.37 1.81
CA LEU A 54 -14.07 -11.58 2.30
C LEU A 54 -15.01 -12.37 3.21
N SER A 55 -15.11 -13.67 2.96
CA SER A 55 -15.82 -14.61 3.84
C SER A 55 -14.95 -15.01 5.04
N LYS A 56 -15.61 -15.37 6.15
CA LYS A 56 -14.95 -15.92 7.32
C LYS A 56 -14.11 -17.14 6.96
N GLY A 57 -12.95 -17.29 7.61
CA GLY A 57 -12.07 -18.45 7.38
C GLY A 57 -11.13 -18.32 6.16
N ARG A 58 -11.34 -17.34 5.28
CA ARG A 58 -10.43 -17.08 4.15
C ARG A 58 -9.09 -16.55 4.66
N ARG A 59 -7.99 -17.22 4.34
CA ARG A 59 -6.64 -16.70 4.68
C ARG A 59 -6.31 -15.50 3.79
N VAL A 60 -5.85 -14.41 4.40
CA VAL A 60 -5.31 -13.23 3.72
C VAL A 60 -3.96 -12.86 4.31
N THR A 61 -3.10 -12.26 3.50
CA THR A 61 -1.82 -11.73 3.97
C THR A 61 -2.02 -10.26 4.32
N VAL A 62 -1.81 -9.91 5.59
CA VAL A 62 -1.73 -8.52 6.05
C VAL A 62 -0.30 -8.04 5.85
N LEU A 63 -0.16 -6.97 5.08
CA LEU A 63 1.13 -6.34 4.77
C LEU A 63 1.50 -5.33 5.85
N GLU A 64 0.56 -4.48 6.27
CA GLU A 64 0.76 -3.50 7.34
C GLU A 64 -0.56 -3.09 8.00
N GLU A 65 -0.46 -2.43 9.15
CA GLU A 65 -1.57 -1.72 9.79
C GLU A 65 -1.39 -0.22 9.58
N VAL A 66 -2.47 0.45 9.18
CA VAL A 66 -2.50 1.89 8.89
C VAL A 66 -3.53 2.55 9.78
N ALA A 67 -3.20 3.70 10.36
CA ALA A 67 -4.19 4.49 11.08
C ALA A 67 -5.22 5.09 10.11
N GLY A 68 -6.50 5.05 10.48
CA GLY A 68 -7.57 5.67 9.69
C GLY A 68 -8.85 5.85 10.48
N PRO A 69 -9.79 6.67 9.98
CA PRO A 69 -11.06 6.89 10.63
C PRO A 69 -11.92 5.63 10.62
N ARG A 70 -12.73 5.47 11.66
CA ARG A 70 -13.86 4.54 11.72
C ARG A 70 -15.15 5.26 11.36
N LEU A 71 -16.23 4.50 11.15
CA LEU A 71 -17.53 5.05 10.76
C LEU A 71 -18.11 6.00 11.82
N ASP A 72 -17.77 5.77 13.09
CA ASP A 72 -18.16 6.61 14.24
C ASP A 72 -17.27 7.88 14.39
N GLY A 73 -16.33 8.11 13.47
CA GLY A 73 -15.38 9.23 13.52
C GLY A 73 -14.17 9.01 14.42
N SER A 74 -14.12 7.93 15.20
CA SER A 74 -12.94 7.57 16.00
C SER A 74 -11.77 7.13 15.12
N GLN A 75 -10.54 7.18 15.63
CA GLN A 75 -9.37 6.63 14.95
C GLN A 75 -9.20 5.14 15.28
N GLY A 76 -8.83 4.35 14.27
CA GLY A 76 -8.58 2.92 14.38
C GLY A 76 -7.46 2.45 13.46
N LEU A 77 -7.18 1.15 13.52
CA LEU A 77 -6.26 0.49 12.60
C LEU A 77 -7.02 -0.18 11.47
N TRP A 78 -6.52 0.03 10.26
CA TRP A 78 -6.93 -0.61 9.03
C TRP A 78 -5.80 -1.53 8.57
N SER A 79 -6.11 -2.80 8.31
CA SER A 79 -5.12 -3.74 7.81
C SER A 79 -5.01 -3.62 6.29
N ARG A 80 -3.87 -3.17 5.78
CA ARG A 80 -3.56 -3.26 4.35
C ARG A 80 -3.21 -4.70 4.03
N ILE A 81 -3.95 -5.31 3.12
CA ILE A 81 -3.78 -6.71 2.73
C ILE A 81 -3.19 -6.84 1.33
N ALA A 82 -2.50 -7.95 1.07
CA ALA A 82 -2.28 -8.41 -0.29
C ALA A 82 -3.63 -8.88 -0.84
N LEU A 83 -4.06 -8.31 -1.96
CA LEU A 83 -5.31 -8.70 -2.59
C LEU A 83 -5.22 -10.15 -3.06
N PRO A 84 -6.26 -10.98 -2.85
CA PRO A 84 -6.30 -12.32 -3.42
C PRO A 84 -6.07 -12.26 -4.94
N SER A 85 -5.23 -13.16 -5.45
CA SER A 85 -5.01 -13.29 -6.89
C SER A 85 -6.34 -13.50 -7.61
N GLY A 86 -6.51 -12.82 -8.74
CA GLY A 86 -7.75 -12.84 -9.51
C GLY A 86 -8.81 -11.82 -9.08
N THR A 87 -8.55 -11.00 -8.05
CA THR A 87 -9.40 -9.82 -7.76
C THR A 87 -9.39 -8.89 -8.98
N PRO A 88 -10.54 -8.56 -9.59
CA PRO A 88 -10.58 -7.69 -10.77
C PRO A 88 -10.27 -6.25 -10.38
N LEU A 89 -9.31 -5.64 -11.09
CA LEU A 89 -8.90 -4.26 -10.91
C LEU A 89 -8.73 -3.59 -12.28
N TRP A 90 -8.62 -2.26 -12.29
CA TRP A 90 -8.62 -1.49 -13.53
C TRP A 90 -7.35 -0.65 -13.68
N VAL A 91 -6.78 -0.66 -14.87
CA VAL A 91 -5.67 0.22 -15.26
C VAL A 91 -6.01 0.92 -16.56
N PHE A 92 -5.35 2.04 -16.84
CA PHE A 92 -5.49 2.71 -18.13
C PHE A 92 -4.74 1.92 -19.20
N GLY A 93 -5.47 1.44 -20.19
CA GLY A 93 -4.99 0.39 -21.10
C GLY A 93 -3.94 0.84 -22.11
N ASP A 94 -3.74 2.15 -22.29
CA ASP A 94 -2.71 2.71 -23.20
C ASP A 94 -1.30 2.59 -22.61
N PHE A 95 -1.19 2.31 -21.31
CA PHE A 95 0.09 2.12 -20.61
C PHE A 95 0.46 0.65 -20.43
N VAL A 96 -0.23 -0.26 -21.10
CA VAL A 96 0.03 -1.69 -21.11
C VAL A 96 0.24 -2.12 -22.55
N ASP A 97 1.39 -2.71 -22.83
CA ASP A 97 1.70 -3.27 -24.14
C ASP A 97 0.73 -4.44 -24.45
N PRO A 98 0.00 -4.40 -25.58
CA PRO A 98 -1.09 -5.34 -25.84
C PRO A 98 -0.62 -6.77 -26.12
N ASP A 99 0.64 -6.96 -26.53
CA ASP A 99 1.19 -8.26 -26.90
C ASP A 99 1.85 -8.94 -25.69
N SER A 100 2.61 -8.18 -24.92
CA SER A 100 3.40 -8.68 -23.78
C SER A 100 2.70 -8.52 -22.42
N GLY A 101 1.71 -7.64 -22.32
CA GLY A 101 1.08 -7.26 -21.06
C GLY A 101 2.00 -6.44 -20.15
N GLU A 102 3.11 -5.90 -20.67
CA GLU A 102 4.10 -5.14 -19.92
C GLU A 102 3.67 -3.69 -19.72
N VAL A 103 3.88 -3.17 -18.51
CA VAL A 103 3.64 -1.75 -18.20
C VAL A 103 4.73 -0.89 -18.85
N THR A 104 4.31 0.04 -19.71
CA THR A 104 5.22 0.87 -20.53
C THR A 104 5.61 2.18 -19.87
N THR A 105 4.79 2.68 -18.93
CA THR A 105 5.02 3.92 -18.17
C THR A 105 5.76 3.67 -16.86
N ARG A 106 6.37 4.72 -16.28
CA ARG A 106 7.13 4.63 -15.02
C ARG A 106 6.26 4.18 -13.85
N LEU A 107 5.05 4.72 -13.75
CA LEU A 107 4.07 4.46 -12.71
C LEU A 107 2.68 4.39 -13.33
N LEU A 108 2.00 3.27 -13.16
CA LEU A 108 0.64 3.06 -13.62
C LEU A 108 -0.27 2.84 -12.40
N ASN A 109 -1.29 3.69 -12.24
CA ASN A 109 -2.23 3.53 -11.14
C ASN A 109 -3.17 2.34 -11.40
N ILE A 110 -3.32 1.50 -10.39
CA ILE A 110 -4.34 0.46 -10.33
C ILE A 110 -5.54 1.02 -9.58
N ARG A 111 -6.73 0.83 -10.12
CA ARG A 111 -7.99 1.38 -9.58
C ARG A 111 -9.02 0.30 -9.27
N SER A 112 -9.92 0.60 -8.35
CA SER A 112 -11.06 -0.23 -7.95
C SER A 112 -12.13 -0.35 -9.03
N GLY A 113 -12.19 0.58 -9.99
CA GLY A 113 -13.20 0.60 -11.06
C GLY A 113 -12.71 1.30 -12.32
N LYS A 114 -13.48 1.17 -13.40
CA LYS A 114 -13.19 1.82 -14.69
C LYS A 114 -13.48 3.33 -14.62
N GLY A 115 -12.43 4.14 -14.62
CA GLY A 115 -12.56 5.59 -14.59
C GLY A 115 -11.64 6.27 -13.60
N GLU A 116 -11.42 7.57 -13.80
CA GLU A 116 -10.53 8.37 -12.96
C GLU A 116 -11.14 8.71 -11.59
N GLN A 117 -12.46 8.60 -11.46
CA GLN A 117 -13.20 8.81 -10.22
C GLN A 117 -13.03 7.70 -9.19
N HIS A 118 -12.58 6.52 -9.62
CA HIS A 118 -12.44 5.34 -8.75
C HIS A 118 -11.16 5.39 -7.92
N ASP A 119 -11.18 4.70 -6.79
CA ASP A 119 -10.09 4.69 -5.83
C ASP A 119 -8.82 4.07 -6.40
N ILE A 120 -7.67 4.69 -6.13
CA ILE A 120 -6.36 4.12 -6.45
C ILE A 120 -6.03 3.11 -5.35
N VAL A 121 -5.91 1.84 -5.73
CA VAL A 121 -5.68 0.72 -4.80
C VAL A 121 -4.20 0.33 -4.73
N GLY A 122 -3.42 0.74 -5.74
CA GLY A 122 -2.01 0.41 -5.86
C GLY A 122 -1.40 1.03 -7.10
N VAL A 123 -0.13 0.69 -7.34
CA VAL A 123 0.61 1.14 -8.52
C VAL A 123 1.39 -0.03 -9.11
N LEU A 124 1.55 -0.02 -10.42
CA LEU A 124 2.48 -0.87 -11.15
C LEU A 124 3.66 -0.04 -11.63
N LEU A 125 4.84 -0.67 -11.65
CA LEU A 125 6.07 -0.09 -12.16
C LEU A 125 6.31 -0.49 -13.61
N LYS A 126 7.09 0.32 -14.33
CA LYS A 126 7.55 -0.02 -15.68
C LYS A 126 8.18 -1.40 -15.72
N GLY A 127 7.80 -2.23 -16.68
CA GLY A 127 8.32 -3.58 -16.83
C GLY A 127 7.55 -4.66 -16.07
N GLU A 128 6.65 -4.27 -15.17
CA GLU A 128 5.74 -5.24 -14.53
C GLU A 128 4.73 -5.76 -15.56
N ARG A 129 4.36 -7.03 -15.42
CA ARG A 129 3.38 -7.67 -16.31
C ARG A 129 2.03 -7.80 -15.62
N VAL A 130 0.98 -7.58 -16.39
CA VAL A 130 -0.41 -7.77 -15.94
C VAL A 130 -1.06 -8.92 -16.69
N GLU A 131 -1.98 -9.60 -16.02
CA GLU A 131 -2.85 -10.57 -16.67
C GLU A 131 -4.19 -9.90 -17.00
N GLN A 132 -4.43 -9.66 -18.29
CA GLN A 132 -5.66 -9.05 -18.78
C GLN A 132 -6.85 -10.00 -18.63
N ILE A 133 -7.97 -9.47 -18.13
CA ILE A 133 -9.28 -10.14 -18.12
C ILE A 133 -10.08 -9.68 -19.34
N ARG A 134 -10.26 -8.37 -19.52
CA ARG A 134 -10.98 -7.76 -20.66
C ARG A 134 -10.65 -6.27 -20.79
N ARG A 135 -11.06 -5.68 -21.92
CA ARG A 135 -10.92 -4.24 -22.19
C ARG A 135 -12.30 -3.60 -22.34
N GLU A 136 -12.47 -2.43 -21.73
CA GLU A 136 -13.66 -1.59 -21.86
C GLU A 136 -13.27 -0.14 -22.16
N GLY A 137 -13.38 0.25 -23.44
CA GLY A 137 -12.88 1.55 -23.90
C GLY A 137 -11.38 1.70 -23.62
N ASN A 138 -11.01 2.78 -22.94
CA ASN A 138 -9.62 3.07 -22.59
C ASN A 138 -9.14 2.34 -21.33
N TRP A 139 -10.00 1.52 -20.71
CA TRP A 139 -9.69 0.83 -19.46
C TRP A 139 -9.46 -0.65 -19.68
N LEU A 140 -8.46 -1.18 -19.00
CA LEU A 140 -8.10 -2.59 -18.99
C LEU A 140 -8.44 -3.19 -17.62
N GLU A 141 -9.28 -4.20 -17.60
CA GLU A 141 -9.52 -5.00 -16.42
C GLU A 141 -8.44 -6.07 -16.32
N ILE A 142 -7.77 -6.15 -15.17
CA ILE A 142 -6.65 -7.03 -14.89
C ILE A 142 -6.91 -7.84 -13.63
N LYS A 143 -6.24 -8.98 -13.49
CA LYS A 143 -6.15 -9.66 -12.20
C LYS A 143 -5.19 -8.89 -11.30
N ALA A 144 -5.55 -8.75 -10.02
CA ALA A 144 -4.67 -8.17 -9.02
C ALA A 144 -3.30 -8.86 -9.06
N PRO A 145 -2.19 -8.09 -9.19
CA PRO A 145 -0.86 -8.66 -9.18
C PRO A 145 -0.64 -9.37 -7.84
N ILE A 146 0.07 -10.50 -7.88
CA ILE A 146 0.38 -11.26 -6.67
C ILE A 146 1.31 -10.39 -5.82
N GLY A 147 0.86 -10.07 -4.60
CA GLY A 147 1.65 -9.41 -3.56
C GLY A 147 2.33 -10.38 -2.62
#